data_AF-A0A1J4ZTA4-F1
#
_entry.id   AF-A0A1J4ZTA4-F1
#
_cell.length_a   1.000
_cell.length_b   1.000
_cell.length_c   1.000
_cell.angle_alpha   90.00
_cell.angle_beta   90.00
_cell.angle_gamma   90.00
#
_symmetry.space_group_name_H-M   'P 1'
#
loop_
_entity.id
_entity.type
_entity.pdbx_description
1 polymer ?
#
loop_
_entity_poly.entity_id
_entity_poly.type
_entity_poly.pdbx_seq_one_letter_code
_entity_poly.pdbx_strand_id
1 'polypeptide(L)'
;MGKLSASYFPIRLSAPYPLITLLNHAWDAPSTLATIGVMEADEIKAIAGERWHPSLPNRIPIRINRAALEYDHIFILGPTFPHEVVGFSGGAKYLFPGISGAEMINATHWLGALAGVVGTIGVKETPVRAMIHAAAKRLATPVTLIALTVEDHELSGLFIGDQLTAWSEAADLSAQRHIHWCEKSFQRVLSCAPPMYDELWTAAKAMYKLEPAMAVGGEVVIYAPHLDVVSRVHGKYIYEIGYHILPYFLADWERFKRVPLGVLAHSTHLRGSGVMENGVEKPNVRVTLASQISPEDCARLNLGYLDPATVNPNEWKGREAEGILYVSKAGEMLYRVR
;
A
#
# COMPACT_ATOMS: atom_id res chain seq x y z
N MET A 1 27.35 -13.75 1.19
CA MET A 1 26.33 -14.81 1.38
C MET A 1 25.37 -14.73 0.22
N GLY A 2 25.25 -15.82 -0.56
CA GLY A 2 24.49 -15.85 -1.80
C GLY A 2 22.98 -15.67 -1.56
N LYS A 3 22.33 -14.91 -2.43
CA LYS A 3 20.89 -14.71 -2.45
C LYS A 3 20.21 -16.07 -2.60
N LEU A 4 19.40 -16.46 -1.61
CA LEU A 4 18.30 -17.39 -1.86
C LEU A 4 17.39 -16.66 -2.86
N SER A 5 17.42 -17.05 -4.14
CA SER A 5 16.19 -16.89 -4.92
C SER A 5 15.13 -17.63 -4.11
N ALA A 6 14.01 -16.98 -3.81
CA ALA A 6 12.92 -17.63 -3.12
C ALA A 6 12.44 -18.75 -4.03
N SER A 7 13.03 -19.93 -3.88
CA SER A 7 12.73 -21.05 -4.72
C SER A 7 11.27 -21.41 -4.48
N TYR A 8 10.51 -21.57 -5.55
CA TYR A 8 9.14 -22.12 -5.50
C TYR A 8 9.12 -23.59 -5.00
N PHE A 9 10.25 -24.13 -4.56
CA PHE A 9 10.31 -25.46 -3.98
C PHE A 9 9.68 -25.45 -2.58
N PRO A 10 8.75 -26.37 -2.31
CA PRO A 10 8.19 -26.53 -0.99
C PRO A 10 9.28 -26.88 0.03
N ILE A 11 9.33 -26.15 1.14
CA ILE A 11 10.29 -26.35 2.23
C ILE A 11 9.57 -27.09 3.36
N ARG A 12 9.90 -28.36 3.59
CA ARG A 12 9.39 -29.08 4.76
C ARG A 12 10.14 -28.63 6.01
N LEU A 13 9.40 -28.31 7.06
CA LEU A 13 10.02 -27.96 8.34
C LEU A 13 10.55 -29.23 9.03
N SER A 14 11.68 -29.08 9.74
CA SER A 14 12.18 -30.13 10.63
C SER A 14 11.33 -30.20 11.90
N ALA A 15 11.66 -31.13 12.81
CA ALA A 15 11.06 -31.18 14.14
C ALA A 15 11.10 -29.78 14.81
N PRO A 16 10.02 -29.35 15.50
CA PRO A 16 8.84 -30.14 15.89
C PRO A 16 7.68 -30.16 14.87
N TYR A 17 7.84 -29.64 13.65
CA TYR A 17 6.74 -29.46 12.69
C TYR A 17 6.89 -30.24 11.37
N PRO A 18 7.14 -31.57 11.40
CA PRO A 18 7.49 -32.35 10.21
C PRO A 18 6.37 -32.44 9.15
N LEU A 19 5.13 -32.10 9.52
CA LEU A 19 3.96 -32.09 8.62
C LEU A 19 3.73 -30.73 7.95
N ILE A 20 4.47 -29.68 8.36
CA ILE A 20 4.31 -28.34 7.79
C ILE A 20 5.24 -28.18 6.60
N THR A 21 4.65 -27.71 5.49
CA THR A 21 5.39 -27.33 4.29
C THR A 21 5.20 -25.84 4.03
N LEU A 22 6.30 -25.11 3.90
CA LEU A 22 6.30 -23.71 3.51
C LEU A 22 6.44 -23.59 2.01
N LEU A 23 5.62 -22.73 1.39
CA LEU A 23 5.69 -22.41 -0.02
C LEU A 23 5.75 -20.89 -0.18
N ASN A 24 6.80 -20.39 -0.83
CA ASN A 24 6.88 -18.99 -1.21
C ASN A 24 6.10 -18.76 -2.52
N HIS A 25 5.39 -17.64 -2.58
CA HIS A 25 4.73 -17.23 -3.82
C HIS A 25 5.77 -16.65 -4.81
N ALA A 26 5.75 -17.13 -6.04
CA ALA A 26 6.59 -16.65 -7.14
C ALA A 26 5.73 -15.92 -8.19
N TRP A 27 5.35 -14.68 -7.89
CA TRP A 27 4.44 -13.86 -8.72
C TRP A 27 4.94 -13.64 -10.16
N ASP A 28 6.25 -13.72 -10.36
CA ASP A 28 6.99 -13.51 -11.61
C ASP A 28 7.26 -14.79 -12.40
N ALA A 29 6.86 -15.96 -11.87
CA ALA A 29 7.02 -17.25 -12.53
C ALA A 29 5.66 -17.75 -13.05
N PRO A 30 5.34 -17.57 -14.35
CA PRO A 30 4.03 -17.94 -14.90
C PRO A 30 3.69 -19.43 -14.73
N SER A 31 4.72 -20.30 -14.67
CA SER A 31 4.60 -21.72 -14.41
C SER A 31 4.18 -22.08 -12.99
N THR A 32 3.94 -21.12 -12.11
CA THR A 32 3.44 -21.33 -10.74
C THR A 32 2.01 -20.80 -10.56
N LEU A 33 1.48 -20.15 -11.58
CA LEU A 33 0.17 -19.52 -11.57
C LEU A 33 -0.84 -20.37 -12.35
N ALA A 34 -2.11 -20.18 -12.04
CA ALA A 34 -3.27 -20.69 -12.77
C ALA A 34 -4.26 -19.54 -13.00
N THR A 35 -4.89 -19.52 -14.17
CA THR A 35 -5.94 -18.55 -14.49
C THR A 35 -7.29 -19.11 -14.04
N ILE A 36 -7.99 -18.37 -13.18
CA ILE A 36 -9.31 -18.76 -12.65
C ILE A 36 -10.46 -17.94 -13.26
N GLY A 37 -10.14 -17.02 -14.18
CA GLY A 37 -11.12 -16.21 -14.88
C GLY A 37 -10.49 -14.99 -15.52
N VAL A 38 -11.33 -14.14 -16.09
CA VAL A 38 -10.96 -12.86 -16.67
C VAL A 38 -11.97 -11.80 -16.23
N MET A 39 -11.48 -10.60 -15.97
CA MET A 39 -12.27 -9.38 -15.84
C MET A 39 -12.19 -8.63 -17.17
N GLU A 40 -13.32 -8.44 -17.84
CA GLU A 40 -13.40 -7.75 -19.14
C GLU A 40 -13.73 -6.26 -18.95
N ALA A 41 -13.58 -5.46 -20.00
CA ALA A 41 -13.64 -4.00 -19.93
C ALA A 41 -14.91 -3.44 -19.26
N ASP A 42 -16.07 -4.02 -19.53
CA ASP A 42 -17.35 -3.54 -18.99
C ASP A 42 -17.47 -3.81 -17.48
N GLU A 43 -16.98 -4.96 -17.00
CA GLU A 43 -16.91 -5.25 -15.56
C GLU A 43 -15.92 -4.31 -14.87
N ILE A 44 -14.75 -4.08 -15.48
CA ILE A 44 -13.73 -3.17 -14.95
C ILE A 44 -14.29 -1.74 -14.84
N LYS A 45 -14.98 -1.26 -15.88
CA LYS A 45 -15.66 0.04 -15.89
C LYS A 45 -16.73 0.13 -14.81
N ALA A 46 -17.58 -0.89 -14.70
CA ALA A 46 -18.64 -0.93 -13.70
C ALA A 46 -18.08 -0.89 -12.27
N ILE A 47 -17.01 -1.65 -12.00
CA ILE A 47 -16.34 -1.68 -10.69
C ILE A 47 -15.63 -0.36 -10.39
N ALA A 48 -14.93 0.21 -11.37
CA ALA A 48 -14.19 1.46 -11.19
C ALA A 48 -15.12 2.68 -11.05
N GLY A 49 -16.31 2.65 -11.65
CA GLY A 49 -17.29 3.72 -11.58
C GLY A 49 -16.71 5.06 -12.03
N GLU A 50 -16.91 6.10 -11.23
CA GLU A 50 -16.38 7.44 -11.49
C GLU A 50 -14.84 7.51 -11.48
N ARG A 51 -14.17 6.49 -10.92
CA ARG A 51 -12.70 6.38 -10.91
C ARG A 51 -12.16 5.68 -12.15
N TRP A 52 -13.02 5.29 -13.08
CA TRP A 52 -12.57 4.70 -14.33
C TRP A 52 -11.79 5.72 -15.17
N HIS A 53 -10.70 5.25 -15.79
CA HIS A 53 -9.90 6.02 -16.73
C HIS A 53 -9.34 5.07 -17.80
N PRO A 54 -9.15 5.50 -19.06
CA PRO A 54 -8.58 4.67 -20.14
C PRO A 54 -7.13 4.17 -19.89
N SER A 55 -6.48 4.62 -18.82
CA SER A 55 -5.18 4.09 -18.37
C SER A 55 -5.31 2.76 -17.60
N LEU A 56 -6.51 2.39 -17.17
CA LEU A 56 -6.77 1.04 -16.66
C LEU A 56 -6.66 0.00 -17.77
N PRO A 57 -6.23 -1.22 -17.47
CA PRO A 57 -6.28 -2.31 -18.43
C PRO A 57 -7.73 -2.58 -18.84
N ASN A 58 -7.97 -2.82 -20.13
CA ASN A 58 -9.29 -3.21 -20.64
C ASN A 58 -9.60 -4.69 -20.40
N ARG A 59 -8.62 -5.47 -19.95
CA ARG A 59 -8.77 -6.90 -19.68
C ARG A 59 -7.77 -7.32 -18.61
N ILE A 60 -8.23 -8.02 -17.58
CA ILE A 60 -7.41 -8.49 -16.47
C ILE A 60 -7.56 -10.01 -16.35
N PRO A 61 -6.56 -10.80 -16.78
CA PRO A 61 -6.47 -12.22 -16.41
C PRO A 61 -6.36 -12.36 -14.90
N ILE A 62 -7.26 -13.14 -14.29
CA ILE A 62 -7.28 -13.36 -12.85
C ILE A 62 -6.44 -14.61 -12.59
N ARG A 63 -5.16 -14.37 -12.31
CA ARG A 63 -4.18 -15.43 -12.03
C ARG A 63 -3.87 -15.50 -10.54
N ILE A 64 -3.80 -16.72 -10.02
CA ILE A 64 -3.48 -17.02 -8.62
C ILE A 64 -2.44 -18.15 -8.56
N ASN A 65 -1.68 -18.25 -7.47
CA ASN A 65 -0.81 -19.40 -7.21
C ASN A 65 -1.62 -20.69 -7.32
N ARG A 66 -1.18 -21.62 -8.18
CA ARG A 66 -1.90 -22.89 -8.43
C ARG A 66 -2.11 -23.73 -7.17
N ALA A 67 -1.22 -23.59 -6.18
CA ALA A 67 -1.35 -24.27 -4.91
C ALA A 67 -2.71 -23.96 -4.24
N ALA A 68 -3.26 -22.75 -4.45
CA ALA A 68 -4.59 -22.40 -3.94
C ALA A 68 -5.73 -23.26 -4.52
N LEU A 69 -5.50 -23.96 -5.63
CA LEU A 69 -6.45 -24.87 -6.29
C LEU A 69 -6.18 -26.35 -5.99
N GLU A 70 -5.03 -26.66 -5.39
CA GLU A 70 -4.56 -28.03 -5.12
C GLU A 70 -4.94 -28.52 -3.72
N TYR A 71 -5.43 -27.62 -2.85
CA TYR A 71 -5.92 -27.94 -1.51
C TYR A 71 -7.44 -27.88 -1.44
N ASP A 72 -8.02 -28.67 -0.55
CA ASP A 72 -9.47 -28.74 -0.34
C ASP A 72 -10.04 -27.50 0.38
N HIS A 73 -9.19 -26.75 1.11
CA HIS A 73 -9.60 -25.58 1.89
C HIS A 73 -8.43 -24.63 2.12
N ILE A 74 -8.70 -23.33 2.21
CA ILE A 74 -7.71 -22.29 2.53
C ILE A 74 -8.11 -21.60 3.85
N PHE A 75 -7.15 -21.48 4.76
CA PHE A 75 -7.24 -20.58 5.90
C PHE A 75 -6.39 -19.33 5.63
N ILE A 76 -7.01 -18.16 5.71
CA ILE A 76 -6.31 -16.88 5.66
C ILE A 76 -6.17 -16.38 7.09
N LEU A 77 -4.94 -16.26 7.59
CA LEU A 77 -4.63 -15.65 8.88
C LEU A 77 -3.87 -14.34 8.64
N GLY A 78 -4.42 -13.21 9.06
CA GLY A 78 -3.70 -11.96 8.94
C GLY A 78 -4.42 -10.72 9.45
N PRO A 79 -3.67 -9.63 9.69
CA PRO A 79 -4.22 -8.44 10.30
C PRO A 79 -4.96 -7.49 9.34
N THR A 80 -5.88 -6.73 9.94
CA THR A 80 -6.68 -5.69 9.28
C THR A 80 -6.30 -4.30 9.82
N PHE A 81 -5.71 -3.47 8.95
CA PHE A 81 -5.28 -2.10 9.22
C PHE A 81 -5.75 -1.15 8.11
N PRO A 82 -5.88 0.16 8.33
CA PRO A 82 -6.07 1.11 7.24
C PRO A 82 -4.97 0.96 6.17
N HIS A 83 -5.35 0.91 4.89
CA HIS A 83 -4.46 0.61 3.77
C HIS A 83 -4.76 1.54 2.59
N GLU A 84 -3.71 2.14 2.05
CA GLU A 84 -3.75 3.22 1.05
C GLU A 84 -4.40 2.80 -0.28
N VAL A 85 -4.20 1.56 -0.71
CA VAL A 85 -4.76 1.02 -1.96
C VAL A 85 -6.18 0.47 -1.83
N VAL A 86 -6.51 -0.19 -0.71
CA VAL A 86 -7.70 -1.08 -0.63
C VAL A 86 -8.65 -0.74 0.51
N GLY A 87 -8.43 0.42 1.14
CA GLY A 87 -9.20 0.88 2.28
C GLY A 87 -8.72 0.33 3.61
N PHE A 88 -8.96 -0.95 3.85
CA PHE A 88 -8.40 -1.70 4.97
C PHE A 88 -7.63 -2.92 4.45
N SER A 89 -6.57 -3.40 5.09
CA SER A 89 -5.91 -4.66 4.72
C SER A 89 -6.80 -5.86 5.04
N GLY A 90 -6.24 -7.08 5.00
CA GLY A 90 -6.99 -8.26 5.38
C GLY A 90 -7.99 -8.77 4.34
N GLY A 91 -8.67 -9.85 4.71
CA GLY A 91 -9.65 -10.54 3.88
C GLY A 91 -9.05 -11.06 2.57
N ALA A 92 -9.83 -10.95 1.49
CA ALA A 92 -9.43 -11.39 0.15
C ALA A 92 -8.18 -10.71 -0.43
N LYS A 93 -7.64 -9.66 0.23
CA LYS A 93 -6.36 -9.04 -0.15
C LYS A 93 -5.19 -10.04 -0.15
N TYR A 94 -5.24 -11.03 0.75
CA TYR A 94 -4.23 -12.10 0.81
C TYR A 94 -4.28 -13.04 -0.40
N LEU A 95 -5.42 -13.12 -1.10
CA LEU A 95 -5.53 -13.81 -2.38
C LEU A 95 -5.10 -12.86 -3.52
N PHE A 96 -5.71 -11.67 -3.58
CA PHE A 96 -5.49 -10.66 -4.61
C PHE A 96 -5.22 -9.30 -3.95
N PRO A 97 -4.01 -8.73 -4.04
CA PRO A 97 -2.87 -9.19 -4.82
C PRO A 97 -2.00 -10.30 -4.20
N GLY A 98 -2.23 -10.70 -2.93
CA GLY A 98 -1.24 -11.38 -2.09
C GLY A 98 -0.56 -12.63 -2.66
N ILE A 99 -1.30 -13.49 -3.37
CA ILE A 99 -0.76 -14.67 -4.06
C ILE A 99 -1.17 -14.71 -5.54
N SER A 100 -1.33 -13.53 -6.14
CA SER A 100 -1.81 -13.36 -7.51
C SER A 100 -0.71 -12.99 -8.50
N GLY A 101 -1.00 -13.14 -9.79
CA GLY A 101 -0.12 -12.65 -10.86
C GLY A 101 -0.08 -11.12 -10.95
N ALA A 102 0.97 -10.60 -11.59
CA ALA A 102 1.23 -9.16 -11.73
C ALA A 102 0.07 -8.33 -12.33
N GLU A 103 -0.85 -8.91 -13.10
CA GLU A 103 -1.99 -8.20 -13.69
C GLU A 103 -2.95 -7.69 -12.62
N MET A 104 -3.32 -8.55 -11.67
CA MET A 104 -4.16 -8.16 -10.54
C MET A 104 -3.45 -7.15 -9.65
N ILE A 105 -2.13 -7.32 -9.42
CA ILE A 105 -1.31 -6.37 -8.66
C ILE A 105 -1.36 -5.00 -9.32
N ASN A 106 -1.00 -4.90 -10.61
CA ASN A 106 -0.95 -3.64 -11.34
C ASN A 106 -2.32 -2.97 -11.45
N ALA A 107 -3.37 -3.73 -11.79
CA ALA A 107 -4.71 -3.18 -11.94
C ALA A 107 -5.27 -2.61 -10.63
N THR A 108 -5.14 -3.37 -9.53
CA THR A 108 -5.65 -2.93 -8.22
C THR A 108 -4.91 -1.71 -7.68
N HIS A 109 -3.57 -1.67 -7.82
CA HIS A 109 -2.78 -0.51 -7.37
C HIS A 109 -3.08 0.73 -8.21
N TRP A 110 -3.21 0.59 -9.53
CA TRP A 110 -3.54 1.73 -10.39
C TRP A 110 -4.95 2.26 -10.18
N LEU A 111 -5.93 1.37 -9.99
CA LEU A 111 -7.27 1.78 -9.59
C LEU A 111 -7.26 2.49 -8.23
N GLY A 112 -6.39 2.06 -7.31
CA GLY A 112 -6.14 2.77 -6.05
C GLY A 112 -5.59 4.18 -6.26
N ALA A 113 -4.62 4.34 -7.17
CA ALA A 113 -4.09 5.65 -7.53
C ALA A 113 -5.17 6.57 -8.15
N LEU A 114 -6.00 6.03 -9.05
CA LEU A 114 -7.13 6.75 -9.67
C LEU A 114 -8.22 7.12 -8.66
N ALA A 115 -8.44 6.28 -7.64
CA ALA A 115 -9.37 6.56 -6.54
C ALA A 115 -8.83 7.62 -5.56
N GLY A 116 -7.51 7.74 -5.46
CA GLY A 116 -6.81 8.64 -4.56
C GLY A 116 -6.74 8.09 -3.13
N VAL A 117 -5.59 8.27 -2.48
CA VAL A 117 -5.31 7.73 -1.14
C VAL A 117 -6.24 8.31 -0.09
N VAL A 118 -6.41 9.64 -0.05
CA VAL A 118 -7.19 10.33 1.01
C VAL A 118 -8.64 9.85 1.08
N GLY A 119 -9.25 9.61 -0.08
CA GLY A 119 -10.62 9.08 -0.19
C GLY A 119 -10.72 7.56 -0.08
N THR A 120 -9.60 6.84 -0.03
CA THR A 120 -9.56 5.37 0.01
C THR A 120 -9.18 4.86 1.39
N ILE A 121 -8.06 5.32 1.96
CA ILE A 121 -7.46 4.76 3.18
C ILE A 121 -8.44 4.77 4.35
N GLY A 122 -8.62 3.67 5.06
CA GLY A 122 -9.58 3.59 6.16
C GLY A 122 -11.06 3.69 5.76
N VAL A 123 -11.40 3.47 4.48
CA VAL A 123 -12.79 3.33 4.00
C VAL A 123 -13.03 1.89 3.59
N LYS A 124 -14.10 1.24 4.06
CA LYS A 124 -14.37 -0.18 3.73
C LYS A 124 -14.72 -0.37 2.25
N GLU A 125 -15.74 0.35 1.80
CA GLU A 125 -16.27 0.22 0.45
C GLU A 125 -15.47 1.08 -0.51
N THR A 126 -14.63 0.43 -1.31
CA THR A 126 -13.78 1.07 -2.31
C THR A 126 -13.86 0.31 -3.63
N PRO A 127 -13.65 0.96 -4.79
CA PRO A 127 -13.66 0.28 -6.07
C PRO A 127 -12.57 -0.82 -6.14
N VAL A 128 -11.43 -0.62 -5.47
CA VAL A 128 -10.38 -1.65 -5.39
C VAL A 128 -10.82 -2.85 -4.56
N ARG A 129 -11.49 -2.63 -3.42
CA ARG A 129 -12.07 -3.72 -2.63
C ARG A 129 -13.09 -4.51 -3.43
N ALA A 130 -13.96 -3.82 -4.17
CA ALA A 130 -14.92 -4.45 -5.07
C ALA A 130 -14.24 -5.29 -6.16
N MET A 131 -13.15 -4.80 -6.77
CA MET A 131 -12.34 -5.57 -7.73
C MET A 131 -11.73 -6.83 -7.11
N ILE A 132 -11.18 -6.71 -5.90
CA ILE A 132 -10.60 -7.85 -5.15
C ILE A 132 -11.68 -8.89 -4.83
N HIS A 133 -12.85 -8.47 -4.35
CA HIS A 133 -13.97 -9.37 -4.09
C HIS A 133 -14.51 -10.03 -5.36
N ALA A 134 -14.58 -9.29 -6.48
CA ALA A 134 -14.96 -9.85 -7.77
C ALA A 134 -13.97 -10.94 -8.21
N ALA A 135 -12.66 -10.74 -8.05
CA ALA A 135 -11.66 -11.75 -8.33
C ALA A 135 -11.77 -12.96 -7.39
N ALA A 136 -11.94 -12.72 -6.09
CA ALA A 136 -12.06 -13.78 -5.09
C ALA A 136 -13.27 -14.70 -5.30
N LYS A 137 -14.39 -14.17 -5.82
CA LYS A 137 -15.59 -14.96 -6.18
C LYS A 137 -15.34 -16.02 -7.26
N ARG A 138 -14.24 -15.93 -8.00
CA ARG A 138 -13.88 -16.90 -9.05
C ARG A 138 -13.02 -18.05 -8.52
N LEU A 139 -12.59 -17.99 -7.25
CA LEU A 139 -11.86 -19.07 -6.62
C LEU A 139 -12.86 -20.16 -6.20
N ALA A 140 -12.69 -21.37 -6.72
CA ALA A 140 -13.54 -22.51 -6.36
C ALA A 140 -13.21 -23.09 -4.98
N THR A 141 -11.96 -22.94 -4.53
CA THR A 141 -11.50 -23.46 -3.25
C THR A 141 -12.16 -22.72 -2.09
N PRO A 142 -12.83 -23.44 -1.16
CA PRO A 142 -13.40 -22.84 0.03
C PRO A 142 -12.35 -22.11 0.88
N VAL A 143 -12.76 -21.01 1.51
CA VAL A 143 -11.87 -20.17 2.31
C VAL A 143 -12.53 -19.81 3.63
N THR A 144 -11.80 -19.99 4.72
CA THR A 144 -12.10 -19.41 6.03
C THR A 144 -11.12 -18.28 6.32
N LEU A 145 -11.66 -17.13 6.71
CA LEU A 145 -10.85 -16.01 7.15
C LEU A 145 -10.74 -16.03 8.68
N ILE A 146 -9.52 -15.84 9.17
CA ILE A 146 -9.17 -15.57 10.56
C ILE A 146 -8.56 -14.16 10.57
N ALA A 147 -9.42 -13.16 10.68
CA ALA A 147 -9.02 -11.75 10.65
C ALA A 147 -8.58 -11.29 12.05
N LEU A 148 -7.41 -10.66 12.12
CA LEU A 148 -6.82 -10.15 13.36
C LEU A 148 -6.90 -8.62 13.41
N THR A 149 -7.25 -8.09 14.56
CA THR A 149 -6.99 -6.68 14.91
C THR A 149 -5.93 -6.68 16.00
N VAL A 150 -4.81 -5.98 15.74
CA VAL A 150 -3.62 -6.02 16.59
C VAL A 150 -3.20 -4.59 16.89
N GLU A 151 -3.06 -4.27 18.18
CA GLU A 151 -2.53 -3.00 18.66
C GLU A 151 -1.14 -3.26 19.24
N ASP A 152 -0.12 -2.62 18.69
CA ASP A 152 1.30 -2.90 18.98
C ASP A 152 1.67 -4.38 18.79
N HIS A 153 1.67 -5.14 19.89
CA HIS A 153 1.99 -6.57 19.93
C HIS A 153 0.87 -7.41 20.56
N GLU A 154 -0.28 -6.80 20.84
CA GLU A 154 -1.42 -7.44 21.50
C GLU A 154 -2.60 -7.64 20.54
N LEU A 155 -3.25 -8.79 20.65
CA LEU A 155 -4.45 -9.11 19.89
C LEU A 155 -5.65 -8.40 20.53
N SER A 156 -6.22 -7.41 19.83
CA SER A 156 -7.40 -6.67 20.28
C SER A 156 -8.71 -7.19 19.69
N GLY A 157 -8.65 -8.01 18.64
CA GLY A 157 -9.81 -8.67 18.07
C GLY A 157 -9.47 -9.87 17.19
N LEU A 158 -10.36 -10.86 17.20
CA LEU A 158 -10.28 -12.08 16.39
C LEU A 158 -11.65 -12.38 15.80
N PHE A 159 -11.73 -12.41 14.47
CA PHE A 159 -12.98 -12.66 13.74
C PHE A 159 -12.78 -13.83 12.78
N ILE A 160 -13.57 -14.88 12.95
CA ILE A 160 -13.45 -16.12 12.19
C ILE A 160 -14.74 -16.38 11.44
N GLY A 161 -14.67 -16.56 10.13
CA GLY A 161 -15.86 -16.84 9.32
C GLY A 161 -15.60 -16.75 7.82
N ASP A 162 -16.66 -16.42 7.07
CA ASP A 162 -16.54 -16.14 5.66
C ASP A 162 -15.73 -14.86 5.41
N GLN A 163 -15.18 -14.75 4.20
CA GLN A 163 -14.24 -13.69 3.85
C GLN A 163 -14.82 -12.28 3.93
N LEU A 164 -16.14 -12.12 3.77
CA LEU A 164 -16.79 -10.81 3.71
C LEU A 164 -17.19 -10.35 5.12
N THR A 165 -17.91 -11.19 5.85
CA THR A 165 -18.44 -10.82 7.18
C THR A 165 -17.32 -10.66 8.19
N ALA A 166 -16.41 -11.65 8.29
CA ALA A 166 -15.31 -11.60 9.25
C ALA A 166 -14.33 -10.44 8.94
N TRP A 167 -14.14 -10.11 7.67
CA TRP A 167 -13.35 -8.93 7.29
C TRP A 167 -14.05 -7.63 7.62
N SER A 168 -15.36 -7.51 7.36
CA SER A 168 -16.12 -6.29 7.67
C SER A 168 -16.07 -5.97 9.16
N GLU A 169 -16.32 -6.96 10.02
CA GLU A 169 -16.25 -6.79 11.48
C GLU A 169 -14.83 -6.40 11.94
N ALA A 170 -13.80 -7.05 11.39
CA ALA A 170 -12.41 -6.69 11.68
C ALA A 170 -12.05 -5.27 11.21
N ALA A 171 -12.60 -4.83 10.06
CA ALA A 171 -12.39 -3.48 9.55
C ALA A 171 -13.11 -2.44 10.41
N ASP A 172 -14.30 -2.74 10.95
CA ASP A 172 -15.02 -1.86 11.86
C ASP A 172 -14.28 -1.70 13.19
N LEU A 173 -13.74 -2.78 13.76
CA LEU A 173 -12.88 -2.68 14.94
C LEU A 173 -11.58 -1.94 14.61
N SER A 174 -10.95 -2.23 13.47
CA SER A 174 -9.74 -1.55 13.00
C SER A 174 -9.96 -0.04 12.81
N ALA A 175 -11.12 0.39 12.33
CA ALA A 175 -11.47 1.80 12.20
C ALA A 175 -11.51 2.51 13.56
N GLN A 176 -11.97 1.83 14.60
CA GLN A 176 -12.01 2.36 15.98
C GLN A 176 -10.63 2.41 16.62
N ARG A 177 -9.76 1.43 16.33
CA ARG A 177 -8.47 1.25 17.00
C ARG A 177 -7.29 1.89 16.28
N HIS A 178 -7.32 1.94 14.95
CA HIS A 178 -6.18 2.34 14.13
C HIS A 178 -6.36 3.66 13.38
N ILE A 179 -7.46 4.37 13.62
CA ILE A 179 -7.68 5.72 13.10
C ILE A 179 -7.65 6.72 14.25
N HIS A 180 -6.63 7.56 14.26
CA HIS A 180 -6.52 8.70 15.14
C HIS A 180 -7.22 9.91 14.51
N TRP A 181 -8.39 10.24 15.07
CA TRP A 181 -9.19 11.38 14.63
C TRP A 181 -8.67 12.68 15.23
N CYS A 182 -8.35 13.63 14.35
CA CYS A 182 -7.78 14.93 14.69
C CYS A 182 -8.85 16.02 14.54
N GLU A 183 -8.89 16.99 15.45
CA GLU A 183 -9.84 18.11 15.38
C GLU A 183 -9.42 19.18 14.36
N LYS A 184 -8.13 19.25 14.02
CA LYS A 184 -7.56 20.22 13.08
C LYS A 184 -6.50 19.56 12.23
N SER A 185 -6.30 20.09 11.03
CA SER A 185 -5.20 19.71 10.15
C SER A 185 -3.85 20.18 10.70
N PHE A 186 -2.79 19.44 10.38
CA PHE A 186 -1.41 19.80 10.72
C PHE A 186 -0.71 20.49 9.55
N GLN A 187 0.10 21.49 9.86
CA GLN A 187 0.97 22.16 8.91
C GLN A 187 2.30 21.43 8.75
N ARG A 188 2.78 20.76 9.81
CA ARG A 188 4.05 20.03 9.79
C ARG A 188 3.96 18.73 10.58
N VAL A 189 4.53 17.66 10.05
CA VAL A 189 4.60 16.37 10.74
C VAL A 189 6.02 15.82 10.66
N LEU A 190 6.60 15.44 11.80
CA LEU A 190 7.77 14.56 11.84
C LEU A 190 7.28 13.13 12.01
N SER A 191 7.37 12.37 10.92
CA SER A 191 6.84 11.00 10.81
C SER A 191 7.99 10.00 10.85
N CYS A 192 8.23 9.40 12.02
CA CYS A 192 9.36 8.50 12.23
C CYS A 192 9.07 7.10 11.68
N ALA A 193 9.72 6.74 10.57
CA ALA A 193 9.60 5.40 10.01
C ALA A 193 10.40 4.40 10.89
N PRO A 194 9.78 3.32 11.39
CA PRO A 194 10.48 2.33 12.20
C PRO A 194 11.50 1.49 11.39
N PRO A 195 12.50 0.86 12.03
CA PRO A 195 13.52 0.06 11.35
C PRO A 195 13.00 -1.12 10.51
N MET A 196 11.77 -1.59 10.77
CA MET A 196 11.12 -2.63 9.97
C MET A 196 10.82 -2.18 8.53
N TYR A 197 10.81 -0.87 8.27
CA TYR A 197 10.77 -0.32 6.91
C TYR A 197 12.19 -0.02 6.47
N ASP A 198 12.78 -0.95 5.73
CA ASP A 198 14.19 -0.98 5.34
C ASP A 198 14.45 -0.46 3.91
N GLU A 199 13.44 0.12 3.27
CA GLU A 199 13.48 0.82 1.98
C GLU A 199 12.34 1.84 1.86
N LEU A 200 12.49 2.87 1.01
CA LEU A 200 11.46 3.91 0.85
C LEU A 200 10.12 3.34 0.35
N TRP A 201 10.17 2.26 -0.42
CA TRP A 201 8.98 1.55 -0.91
C TRP A 201 8.01 1.18 0.23
N THR A 202 8.54 0.68 1.35
CA THR A 202 7.74 0.32 2.52
C THR A 202 7.61 1.49 3.50
N ALA A 203 8.65 2.33 3.63
CA ALA A 203 8.63 3.50 4.51
C ALA A 203 7.68 4.61 4.02
N ALA A 204 7.24 4.59 2.77
CA ALA A 204 6.23 5.49 2.23
C ALA A 204 4.92 5.48 3.05
N LYS A 205 4.68 4.41 3.83
CA LYS A 205 3.61 4.36 4.85
C LYS A 205 3.62 5.52 5.82
N ALA A 206 4.80 6.06 6.11
CA ALA A 206 4.99 7.24 6.95
C ALA A 206 4.45 8.54 6.31
N MET A 207 4.09 8.54 5.03
CA MET A 207 3.43 9.67 4.37
C MET A 207 1.92 9.45 4.26
N TYR A 208 1.47 8.39 3.59
CA TYR A 208 0.05 8.27 3.23
C TYR A 208 -0.87 7.99 4.43
N LYS A 209 -0.32 7.56 5.57
CA LYS A 209 -1.05 7.48 6.85
C LYS A 209 -1.29 8.85 7.50
N LEU A 210 -0.64 9.91 7.00
CA LEU A 210 -0.66 11.25 7.57
C LEU A 210 -1.36 12.24 6.66
N GLU A 211 -1.33 12.01 5.33
CA GLU A 211 -1.93 12.92 4.34
C GLU A 211 -3.37 13.34 4.69
N PRO A 212 -4.29 12.46 5.15
CA PRO A 212 -5.65 12.87 5.51
C PRO A 212 -5.75 13.79 6.73
N ALA A 213 -4.66 13.97 7.49
CA ALA A 213 -4.55 14.90 8.60
C ALA A 213 -3.78 16.18 8.23
N MET A 214 -3.29 16.33 7.00
CA MET A 214 -2.47 17.47 6.60
C MET A 214 -3.31 18.64 6.08
N ALA A 215 -2.85 19.86 6.36
CA ALA A 215 -3.32 21.06 5.68
C ALA A 215 -2.70 21.12 4.26
N VAL A 216 -3.43 21.70 3.31
CA VAL A 216 -2.87 22.01 1.99
C VAL A 216 -1.72 23.02 2.15
N GLY A 217 -0.59 22.74 1.52
CA GLY A 217 0.67 23.45 1.71
C GLY A 217 1.50 22.96 2.90
N GLY A 218 1.02 21.95 3.63
CA GLY A 218 1.73 21.33 4.74
C GLY A 218 2.96 20.52 4.33
N GLU A 219 3.78 20.11 5.30
CA GLU A 219 4.96 19.27 5.10
C GLU A 219 4.91 18.01 5.97
N VAL A 220 5.14 16.85 5.36
CA VAL A 220 5.46 15.61 6.08
C VAL A 220 6.95 15.34 5.89
N VAL A 221 7.68 15.31 7.01
CA VAL A 221 9.08 14.89 7.07
C VAL A 221 9.10 13.41 7.44
N ILE A 222 9.49 12.55 6.50
CA ILE A 222 9.75 11.14 6.77
C ILE A 222 11.13 11.04 7.42
N TYR A 223 11.16 10.79 8.73
CA TYR A 223 12.40 10.60 9.48
C TYR A 223 12.76 9.12 9.53
N ALA A 224 13.82 8.75 8.81
CA ALA A 224 14.27 7.38 8.63
C ALA A 224 15.80 7.34 8.52
N PRO A 225 16.55 7.63 9.60
CA PRO A 225 18.02 7.74 9.56
C PRO A 225 18.74 6.44 9.17
N HIS A 226 18.06 5.29 9.25
CA HIS A 226 18.58 3.98 8.86
C HIS A 226 18.39 3.65 7.37
N LEU A 227 17.58 4.42 6.64
CA LEU A 227 17.14 4.10 5.29
C LEU A 227 18.11 4.66 4.24
N ASP A 228 18.65 3.79 3.38
CA ASP A 228 19.68 4.10 2.39
C ASP A 228 19.26 3.77 0.93
N VAL A 229 18.07 3.20 0.73
CA VAL A 229 17.63 2.73 -0.59
C VAL A 229 16.16 3.03 -0.86
N VAL A 230 15.86 3.43 -2.10
CA VAL A 230 14.49 3.69 -2.56
C VAL A 230 13.68 2.40 -2.64
N SER A 231 14.17 1.44 -3.41
CA SER A 231 13.59 0.11 -3.51
C SER A 231 14.60 -0.84 -4.13
N ARG A 232 14.78 -2.02 -3.54
CA ARG A 232 15.67 -3.08 -4.06
C ARG A 232 15.13 -3.70 -5.35
N VAL A 233 13.80 -3.70 -5.54
CA VAL A 233 13.13 -4.33 -6.68
C VAL A 233 12.71 -3.30 -7.73
N HIS A 234 12.14 -2.17 -7.31
CA HIS A 234 11.51 -1.20 -8.20
C HIS A 234 12.34 0.09 -8.37
N GLY A 235 13.50 0.21 -7.71
CA GLY A 235 14.30 1.43 -7.68
C GLY A 235 14.63 1.96 -9.06
N LYS A 236 15.01 1.09 -10.01
CA LYS A 236 15.28 1.48 -11.40
C LYS A 236 14.14 2.30 -12.02
N TYR A 237 12.90 1.84 -11.87
CA TYR A 237 11.74 2.52 -12.42
C TYR A 237 11.46 3.82 -11.66
N ILE A 238 11.55 3.82 -10.33
CA ILE A 238 11.32 5.03 -9.54
C ILE A 238 12.34 6.13 -9.85
N TYR A 239 13.63 5.81 -10.00
CA TYR A 239 14.67 6.76 -10.43
C TYR A 239 14.51 7.25 -11.87
N GLU A 240 13.71 6.55 -12.68
CA GLU A 240 13.37 6.95 -14.04
C GLU A 240 12.21 7.94 -14.09
N ILE A 241 11.21 7.76 -13.21
CA ILE A 241 9.97 8.56 -13.23
C ILE A 241 9.88 9.64 -12.17
N GLY A 242 10.60 9.53 -11.04
CA GLY A 242 10.42 10.37 -9.87
C GLY A 242 9.10 10.16 -9.11
N TYR A 243 8.90 10.91 -8.02
CA TYR A 243 7.64 10.95 -7.28
C TYR A 243 6.76 12.10 -7.78
N HIS A 244 5.58 11.78 -8.31
CA HIS A 244 4.65 12.78 -8.85
C HIS A 244 3.19 12.46 -8.54
N ILE A 245 2.34 13.49 -8.48
CA ILE A 245 0.90 13.38 -8.30
C ILE A 245 0.26 12.66 -9.51
N LEU A 246 -0.90 12.05 -9.29
CA LEU A 246 -1.62 11.36 -10.36
C LEU A 246 -1.83 12.21 -11.63
N PRO A 247 -2.29 13.48 -11.54
CA PRO A 247 -2.45 14.34 -12.73
C PRO A 247 -1.19 14.51 -13.59
N TYR A 248 0.00 14.49 -13.00
CA TYR A 248 1.26 14.59 -13.74
C TYR A 248 1.45 13.40 -14.69
N PHE A 249 1.21 12.19 -14.20
CA PHE A 249 1.33 10.98 -15.02
C PHE A 249 0.23 10.90 -16.09
N LEU A 250 -0.99 11.33 -15.76
CA LEU A 250 -2.10 11.30 -16.70
C LEU A 250 -1.97 12.35 -17.81
N ALA A 251 -1.31 13.49 -17.54
CA ALA A 251 -1.08 14.53 -18.54
C ALA A 251 -0.18 14.10 -19.71
N ASP A 252 0.68 13.08 -19.50
CA ASP A 252 1.56 12.51 -20.53
C ASP A 252 1.54 10.97 -20.48
N TRP A 253 0.33 10.40 -20.56
CA TRP A 253 0.13 8.96 -20.38
C TRP A 253 0.94 8.10 -21.38
N GLU A 254 1.12 8.58 -22.61
CA GLU A 254 1.88 7.87 -23.65
C GLU A 254 3.33 7.61 -23.25
N ARG A 255 3.95 8.55 -22.52
CA ARG A 255 5.31 8.38 -21.98
C ARG A 255 5.37 7.37 -20.85
N PHE A 256 4.38 7.36 -19.96
CA PHE A 256 4.42 6.62 -18.70
C PHE A 256 3.81 5.21 -18.76
N LYS A 257 2.91 4.92 -19.73
CA LYS A 257 2.21 3.62 -19.84
C LYS A 257 3.11 2.39 -19.94
N ARG A 258 4.40 2.56 -20.24
CA ARG A 258 5.42 1.48 -20.28
C ARG A 258 5.95 1.08 -18.90
N VAL A 259 5.74 1.90 -17.87
CA VAL A 259 6.16 1.63 -16.51
C VAL A 259 5.11 0.76 -15.81
N PRO A 260 5.50 -0.25 -15.01
CA PRO A 260 4.53 -1.08 -14.30
C PRO A 260 3.57 -0.22 -13.48
N LEU A 261 2.26 -0.45 -13.62
CA LEU A 261 1.27 0.43 -13.01
C LEU A 261 1.36 0.46 -11.47
N GLY A 262 1.78 -0.62 -10.83
CA GLY A 262 2.03 -0.65 -9.39
C GLY A 262 3.15 0.32 -8.97
N VAL A 263 4.15 0.56 -9.83
CA VAL A 263 5.22 1.53 -9.57
C VAL A 263 4.71 2.96 -9.74
N LEU A 264 3.94 3.23 -10.80
CA LEU A 264 3.30 4.54 -10.98
C LEU A 264 2.36 4.87 -9.81
N ALA A 265 1.55 3.89 -9.37
CA ALA A 265 0.68 4.05 -8.21
C ALA A 265 1.48 4.31 -6.93
N HIS A 266 2.57 3.56 -6.69
CA HIS A 266 3.43 3.84 -5.53
C HIS A 266 3.99 5.28 -5.57
N SER A 267 4.39 5.75 -6.76
CA SER A 267 4.87 7.11 -6.94
C SER A 267 3.82 8.16 -6.54
N THR A 268 2.56 8.00 -6.99
CA THR A 268 1.47 8.91 -6.62
C THR A 268 1.11 8.82 -5.14
N HIS A 269 1.13 7.63 -4.55
CA HIS A 269 0.79 7.44 -3.14
C HIS A 269 1.80 8.11 -2.20
N LEU A 270 3.10 8.05 -2.52
CA LEU A 270 4.10 8.77 -1.74
C LEU A 270 4.02 10.27 -1.97
N ARG A 271 3.83 10.71 -3.23
CA ARG A 271 3.79 12.15 -3.53
C ARG A 271 2.58 12.85 -2.92
N GLY A 272 1.47 12.14 -2.82
CA GLY A 272 0.18 12.63 -2.34
C GLY A 272 -0.70 13.19 -3.44
N SER A 273 -1.81 13.76 -3.01
CA SER A 273 -2.78 14.46 -3.84
C SER A 273 -2.24 15.83 -4.28
N GLY A 274 -2.81 16.39 -5.34
CA GLY A 274 -2.45 17.72 -5.82
C GLY A 274 -3.11 18.03 -7.16
N VAL A 275 -2.69 19.15 -7.75
CA VAL A 275 -3.21 19.64 -9.02
C VAL A 275 -2.07 20.02 -9.96
N MET A 276 -2.34 20.00 -11.27
CA MET A 276 -1.48 20.67 -12.26
C MET A 276 -2.03 22.08 -12.46
N GLU A 277 -1.17 23.09 -12.35
CA GLU A 277 -1.51 24.48 -12.65
C GLU A 277 -0.50 25.04 -13.65
N ASN A 278 -0.98 25.47 -14.82
CA ASN A 278 -0.13 26.00 -15.90
C ASN A 278 1.03 25.06 -16.29
N GLY A 279 0.79 23.73 -16.29
CA GLY A 279 1.80 22.72 -16.60
C GLY A 279 2.78 22.42 -15.47
N VAL A 280 2.62 23.05 -14.30
CA VAL A 280 3.45 22.84 -13.12
C VAL A 280 2.67 22.04 -12.08
N GLU A 281 3.30 21.00 -11.55
CA GLU A 281 2.76 20.19 -10.46
C GLU A 281 2.72 21.01 -9.16
N LYS A 282 1.56 20.99 -8.48
CA LYS A 282 1.36 21.53 -7.14
C LYS A 282 0.80 20.44 -6.22
N PRO A 283 1.64 19.76 -5.43
CA PRO A 283 1.17 18.79 -4.45
C PRO A 283 0.44 19.52 -3.30
N ASN A 284 -0.54 18.86 -2.69
CA ASN A 284 -1.19 19.35 -1.48
C ASN A 284 -0.23 19.32 -0.28
N VAL A 285 0.71 18.38 -0.27
CA VAL A 285 1.67 18.18 0.82
C VAL A 285 3.08 18.10 0.26
N ARG A 286 4.02 18.81 0.88
CA ARG A 286 5.44 18.64 0.64
C ARG A 286 5.93 17.40 1.37
N VAL A 287 6.64 16.52 0.68
CA VAL A 287 7.29 15.35 1.28
C VAL A 287 8.78 15.63 1.35
N THR A 288 9.33 15.59 2.55
CA THR A 288 10.75 15.79 2.81
C THR A 288 11.32 14.52 3.46
N LEU A 289 12.43 14.02 2.94
CA LEU A 289 13.08 12.82 3.44
C LEU A 289 14.28 13.18 4.31
N ALA A 290 14.31 12.64 5.53
CA ALA A 290 15.46 12.68 6.42
C ALA A 290 16.03 11.27 6.59
N SER A 291 16.95 10.90 5.70
CA SER A 291 17.50 9.54 5.56
C SER A 291 18.94 9.57 5.01
N GLN A 292 19.51 8.39 4.73
CA GLN A 292 20.82 8.26 4.07
C GLN A 292 20.74 8.37 2.54
N ILE A 293 19.54 8.44 1.95
CA ILE A 293 19.39 8.78 0.53
C ILE A 293 19.86 10.22 0.33
N SER A 294 20.77 10.43 -0.62
CA SER A 294 21.48 11.70 -0.76
C SER A 294 20.54 12.87 -1.13
N PRO A 295 20.92 14.12 -0.84
CA PRO A 295 20.18 15.29 -1.29
C PRO A 295 19.95 15.32 -2.80
N GLU A 296 20.94 14.91 -3.59
CA GLU A 296 20.89 14.87 -5.06
C GLU A 296 19.87 13.84 -5.55
N ASP A 297 19.84 12.66 -4.93
CA ASP A 297 18.85 11.63 -5.23
C ASP A 297 17.45 12.07 -4.82
N CYS A 298 17.29 12.71 -3.66
CA CYS A 298 15.99 13.27 -3.24
C CYS A 298 15.50 14.32 -4.26
N ALA A 299 16.36 15.24 -4.68
CA ALA A 299 16.03 16.25 -5.68
C ALA A 299 15.64 15.62 -7.03
N ARG A 300 16.41 14.62 -7.50
CA ARG A 300 16.10 13.85 -8.72
C ARG A 300 14.74 13.16 -8.63
N LEU A 301 14.37 12.70 -7.44
CA LEU A 301 13.13 12.01 -7.16
C LEU A 301 11.95 12.95 -6.87
N ASN A 302 12.12 14.27 -6.99
CA ASN A 302 11.11 15.29 -6.68
C ASN A 302 10.66 15.28 -5.20
N LEU A 303 11.62 15.05 -4.29
CA LEU A 303 11.43 15.07 -2.84
C LEU A 303 12.28 16.17 -2.19
N GLY A 304 11.82 16.69 -1.05
CA GLY A 304 12.67 17.48 -0.17
C GLY A 304 13.72 16.61 0.53
N TYR A 305 14.81 17.23 0.95
CA TYR A 305 15.83 16.60 1.79
C TYR A 305 16.01 17.39 3.09
N LEU A 306 16.23 16.68 4.20
CA LEU A 306 16.64 17.21 5.49
C LEU A 306 17.73 16.30 6.05
N ASP A 307 18.85 16.85 6.49
CA ASP A 307 19.91 16.02 7.07
C ASP A 307 19.40 15.35 8.37
N PRO A 308 19.33 14.00 8.43
CA PRO A 308 18.80 13.30 9.60
C PRO A 308 19.62 13.57 10.88
N ALA A 309 20.91 13.93 10.77
CA ALA A 309 21.75 14.26 11.92
C ALA A 309 21.38 15.61 12.57
N THR A 310 20.69 16.48 11.83
CA THR A 310 20.25 17.81 12.32
C THR A 310 18.87 17.76 12.98
N VAL A 311 18.15 16.64 12.87
CA VAL A 311 16.79 16.51 13.41
C VAL A 311 16.85 16.18 14.90
N ASN A 312 16.27 17.05 15.72
CA ASN A 312 16.00 16.78 17.14
C ASN A 312 14.49 16.51 17.34
N PRO A 313 14.06 15.25 17.51
CA PRO A 313 12.64 14.91 17.67
C PRO A 313 11.93 15.60 18.85
N ASN A 314 12.66 16.03 19.87
CA ASN A 314 12.06 16.70 21.03
C ASN A 314 11.50 18.09 20.68
N GLU A 315 12.00 18.76 19.65
CA GLU A 315 11.51 20.08 19.19
C GLU A 315 10.13 20.03 18.52
N TRP A 316 9.63 18.82 18.26
CA TRP A 316 8.37 18.56 17.57
C TRP A 316 7.25 18.09 18.51
N LYS A 317 7.59 17.67 19.73
CA LYS A 317 6.64 17.08 20.70
C LYS A 317 5.80 18.14 21.40
N GLY A 318 4.50 17.87 21.59
CA GLY A 318 3.61 18.72 22.40
C GLY A 318 3.23 20.05 21.73
N ARG A 319 3.31 20.11 20.40
CA ARG A 319 3.09 21.31 19.58
C ARG A 319 1.90 21.16 18.64
N GLU A 320 1.00 20.23 18.93
CA GLU A 320 -0.18 19.92 18.12
C GLU A 320 -1.10 21.15 18.01
N ALA A 321 -1.17 21.97 19.06
CA ALA A 321 -1.91 23.24 19.06
C ALA A 321 -1.35 24.28 18.08
N GLU A 322 -0.05 24.19 17.73
CA GLU A 322 0.62 25.00 16.72
C GLU A 322 0.51 24.39 15.30
N GLY A 323 -0.18 23.24 15.16
CA GLY A 323 -0.26 22.51 13.90
C GLY A 323 0.99 21.66 13.59
N ILE A 324 1.78 21.30 14.61
CA ILE A 324 2.96 20.45 14.48
C ILE A 324 2.72 19.11 15.18
N LEU A 325 2.84 18.00 14.46
CA LEU A 325 2.68 16.66 15.00
C LEU A 325 4.00 15.90 15.00
N TYR A 326 4.23 15.14 16.07
CA TYR A 326 5.29 14.15 16.16
C TYR A 326 4.71 12.73 16.22
N VAL A 327 5.12 11.85 15.31
CA VAL A 327 4.72 10.44 15.29
C VAL A 327 5.95 9.56 15.45
N SER A 328 6.09 8.94 16.62
CA SER A 328 7.29 8.16 17.00
C SER A 328 7.43 6.83 16.27
N LYS A 329 6.30 6.22 15.87
CA LYS A 329 6.24 4.97 15.09
C LYS A 329 5.19 5.12 13.99
N ALA A 330 5.60 5.65 12.85
CA ALA A 330 4.71 5.90 11.73
C ALA A 330 4.45 4.63 10.90
N GLY A 331 3.38 4.66 10.12
CA GLY A 331 3.08 3.68 9.06
C GLY A 331 1.99 2.64 9.39
N GLU A 332 1.60 2.52 10.66
CA GLU A 332 0.50 1.66 11.10
C GLU A 332 -0.78 2.47 11.37
N MET A 333 -0.71 3.46 12.26
CA MET A 333 -1.82 4.33 12.64
C MET A 333 -2.16 5.34 11.54
N LEU A 334 -3.44 5.42 11.16
CA LEU A 334 -3.96 6.45 10.25
C LEU A 334 -4.33 7.70 11.04
N TYR A 335 -3.85 8.87 10.63
CA TYR A 335 -4.31 10.15 11.15
C TYR A 335 -5.27 10.79 10.15
N ARG A 336 -6.40 11.29 10.63
CA ARG A 336 -7.45 11.88 9.78
C ARG A 336 -8.17 13.00 10.52
N VAL A 337 -8.43 14.12 9.84
CA VAL A 337 -9.30 15.19 10.39
C VAL A 337 -10.76 14.74 10.38
N ARG A 338 -11.50 15.09 11.44
CA ARG A 338 -12.94 14.81 11.58
C ARG A 338 -13.81 15.47 10.53
#